data_AF-A0A1I8C109-F1
#
_entry.id   AF-A0A1I8C109-F1
#
_cell.length_a   1.000
_cell.length_b   1.000
_cell.length_c   1.000
_cell.angle_alpha   90.00
_cell.angle_beta   90.00
_cell.angle_gamma   90.00
#
_symmetry.space_group_name_H-M   'P 1'
#
loop_
_entity.id
_entity.type
_entity.pdbx_description
1 polymer ?
#
loop_
_entity_poly.entity_id
_entity_poly.type
_entity_poly.pdbx_seq_one_letter_code
_entity_poly.pdbx_strand_id
1 'polypeptide(L)'
;MAAPLSKDLRNKHNVRSMPISKFLFTRLVDLKDWWVPMTQKRFVERKKCIIDQYSAFSVPQTGLKVNGVLTQGENIADNGGIKQAYAAYQAYLRKHGQEKRLPGLERYNNEQLFFISYAQTWCGHTKPETLIRQILTDPHSPYRFRVNGVVVNHPEFTNAFKCQAGSAMRYSEERRCSVW
;
A
#
# COMPACT_ATOMS: atom_id res chain seq x y z
N MET A 1 3.07 -32.49 -37.67
CA MET A 1 2.55 -32.51 -36.28
C MET A 1 3.65 -31.99 -35.38
N ALA A 2 3.61 -30.70 -35.05
CA ALA A 2 4.62 -30.06 -34.21
C ALA A 2 3.96 -29.58 -32.93
N ALA A 3 4.38 -30.14 -31.80
CA ALA A 3 4.21 -29.52 -30.50
C ALA A 3 5.57 -29.58 -29.81
N PRO A 4 6.19 -28.41 -29.59
CA PRO A 4 7.00 -28.28 -28.41
C PRO A 4 6.68 -26.97 -27.68
N LEU A 5 6.60 -27.06 -26.35
CA LEU A 5 7.36 -26.24 -25.38
C LEU A 5 6.56 -26.07 -24.08
N SER A 6 6.94 -26.92 -23.13
CA SER A 6 6.99 -26.54 -21.71
C SER A 6 7.88 -25.32 -21.54
N LYS A 7 7.33 -24.22 -21.01
CA LYS A 7 8.06 -23.18 -20.28
C LYS A 7 7.20 -22.62 -19.14
N ASP A 8 7.47 -23.17 -17.97
CA ASP A 8 7.91 -22.43 -16.79
C ASP A 8 6.93 -21.44 -16.12
N LEU A 9 6.45 -21.87 -14.96
CA LEU A 9 5.63 -21.15 -13.98
C LEU A 9 6.44 -20.05 -13.28
N ARG A 10 6.61 -18.89 -13.90
CA ARG A 10 7.17 -17.71 -13.21
C ARG A 10 6.41 -16.42 -13.51
N ASN A 11 5.37 -16.17 -12.73
CA ASN A 11 5.03 -14.86 -12.13
C ASN A 11 3.64 -14.93 -11.50
N LYS A 12 3.58 -15.18 -10.19
CA LYS A 12 2.45 -14.85 -9.34
C LYS A 12 3.02 -14.00 -8.21
N HIS A 13 2.22 -13.07 -7.67
CA HIS A 13 2.59 -12.00 -6.73
C HIS A 13 2.95 -10.67 -7.39
N ASN A 14 2.01 -10.10 -8.15
CA ASN A 14 2.05 -8.69 -8.51
C ASN A 14 0.79 -7.99 -8.02
N VAL A 15 0.90 -7.26 -6.90
CA VAL A 15 -0.23 -6.55 -6.26
C VAL A 15 -0.75 -5.40 -7.14
N ARG A 16 0.08 -4.95 -8.10
CA ARG A 16 -0.28 -3.98 -9.15
C ARG A 16 -1.32 -4.50 -10.16
N SER A 17 -1.65 -5.79 -10.17
CA SER A 17 -2.71 -6.32 -11.03
C SER A 17 -4.12 -6.12 -10.45
N MET A 18 -4.26 -5.50 -9.29
CA MET A 18 -5.52 -5.34 -8.56
C MET A 18 -6.08 -3.90 -8.42
N PRO A 19 -5.95 -2.98 -9.41
CA PRO A 19 -6.67 -1.70 -9.37
C PRO A 19 -8.16 -1.91 -9.69
N ILE A 20 -9.03 -1.01 -9.20
CA ILE A 20 -10.50 -1.04 -9.36
C ILE A 20 -10.93 -1.24 -10.83
N SER A 21 -10.19 -0.67 -11.79
CA SER A 21 -10.46 -0.80 -13.23
C SER A 21 -10.11 -2.17 -13.82
N LYS A 22 -9.28 -2.98 -13.16
CA LYS A 22 -8.89 -4.32 -13.62
C LYS A 22 -9.72 -5.45 -12.99
N PHE A 23 -10.64 -5.17 -12.07
CA PHE A 23 -11.50 -6.21 -11.48
C PHE A 23 -12.54 -6.78 -12.44
N LEU A 24 -12.84 -6.07 -13.53
CA LEU A 24 -13.68 -6.61 -14.59
C LEU A 24 -12.92 -7.56 -15.54
N PHE A 25 -11.60 -7.73 -15.40
CA PHE A 25 -10.85 -8.63 -16.28
C PHE A 25 -10.76 -10.05 -15.70
N THR A 26 -11.36 -11.01 -16.39
CA THR A 26 -10.99 -12.43 -16.21
C THR A 26 -9.65 -12.71 -16.92
N ARG A 27 -9.10 -13.93 -16.81
CA ARG A 27 -7.84 -14.31 -17.49
C ARG A 27 -7.89 -14.13 -19.03
N LEU A 28 -9.07 -13.90 -19.57
CA LEU A 28 -9.35 -13.49 -20.94
C LEU A 28 -10.12 -12.16 -20.86
N VAL A 29 -9.98 -11.33 -21.87
CA VAL A 29 -10.55 -9.97 -21.96
C VAL A 29 -12.09 -10.05 -22.08
N ASP A 30 -12.77 -10.43 -21.01
CA ASP A 30 -14.23 -10.43 -20.90
C ASP A 30 -14.63 -9.70 -19.61
N LEU A 31 -15.36 -8.60 -19.79
CA LEU A 31 -15.84 -7.69 -18.73
C LEU A 31 -17.08 -8.29 -18.08
N LYS A 32 -16.90 -9.38 -17.35
CA LYS A 32 -17.99 -10.04 -16.61
C LYS A 32 -17.81 -9.83 -15.11
N ASP A 33 -18.87 -9.39 -14.44
CA ASP A 33 -18.89 -9.38 -12.98
C ASP A 33 -18.85 -10.83 -12.47
N TRP A 34 -17.75 -11.17 -11.81
CA TRP A 34 -17.50 -12.49 -11.22
C TRP A 34 -17.57 -12.45 -9.70
N TRP A 35 -17.83 -11.28 -9.10
CA TRP A 35 -17.97 -11.14 -7.67
C TRP A 35 -19.38 -11.53 -7.24
N VAL A 36 -19.47 -12.34 -6.19
CA VAL A 36 -20.74 -12.52 -5.48
C VAL A 36 -21.15 -11.15 -4.89
N PRO A 37 -22.43 -10.74 -4.96
CA PRO A 37 -22.86 -9.40 -4.56
C PRO A 37 -22.43 -8.97 -3.15
N MET A 38 -22.42 -9.92 -2.19
CA MET A 38 -21.96 -9.67 -0.82
C MET A 38 -20.47 -9.27 -0.78
N THR A 39 -19.63 -9.91 -1.59
CA THR A 39 -18.21 -9.63 -1.66
C THR A 39 -17.97 -8.25 -2.29
N GLN A 40 -18.72 -7.90 -3.33
CA GLN A 40 -18.68 -6.58 -3.95
C GLN A 40 -19.07 -5.49 -2.95
N LYS A 41 -20.16 -5.69 -2.19
CA LYS A 41 -20.59 -4.77 -1.14
C LYS A 41 -19.50 -4.55 -0.09
N ARG A 42 -18.91 -5.62 0.45
CA ARG A 42 -17.81 -5.55 1.44
C ARG A 42 -16.57 -4.85 0.88
N PHE A 43 -16.25 -5.08 -0.39
CA PHE A 43 -15.15 -4.38 -1.05
C PHE A 43 -15.42 -2.87 -1.11
N VAL A 44 -16.63 -2.46 -1.52
CA VAL A 44 -17.03 -1.04 -1.55
C VAL A 44 -16.96 -0.39 -0.17
N GLU A 45 -17.41 -1.09 0.88
CA GLU A 45 -17.33 -0.63 2.27
C GLU A 45 -15.87 -0.42 2.72
N ARG A 46 -14.98 -1.39 2.50
CA ARG A 46 -13.56 -1.28 2.87
C ARG A 46 -12.83 -0.22 2.04
N LYS A 47 -13.16 -0.11 0.76
CA LYS A 47 -12.65 0.92 -0.15
C LYS A 47 -13.03 2.32 0.33
N LYS A 48 -14.25 2.49 0.84
CA LYS A 48 -14.71 3.77 1.40
C LYS A 48 -13.85 4.22 2.58
N CYS A 49 -13.38 3.32 3.44
CA CYS A 49 -12.41 3.66 4.49
C CYS A 49 -11.16 4.34 3.92
N ILE A 50 -10.56 3.77 2.86
CA ILE A 50 -9.38 4.35 2.20
C ILE A 50 -9.69 5.72 1.59
N ILE A 51 -10.83 5.86 0.90
CA ILE A 51 -11.26 7.15 0.35
C ILE A 51 -11.35 8.20 1.46
N ASP A 52 -12.06 7.89 2.54
CA ASP A 52 -12.32 8.83 3.62
C ASP A 52 -11.01 9.18 4.36
N GLN A 53 -10.16 8.19 4.62
CA GLN A 53 -8.85 8.38 5.24
C GLN A 53 -7.96 9.32 4.44
N TYR A 54 -7.80 9.06 3.13
CA TYR A 54 -6.92 9.88 2.30
C TYR A 54 -7.51 11.26 2.04
N SER A 55 -8.84 11.38 1.94
CA SER A 55 -9.51 12.68 1.79
C SER A 55 -9.36 13.60 3.01
N ALA A 56 -8.99 13.06 4.17
CA ALA A 56 -8.69 13.85 5.37
C ALA A 56 -7.28 14.49 5.33
N PHE A 57 -6.39 14.02 4.46
CA PHE A 57 -5.01 14.50 4.41
C PHE A 57 -4.92 15.88 3.75
N SER A 58 -4.47 16.86 4.51
CA SER A 58 -4.18 18.21 4.02
C SER A 58 -2.75 18.26 3.49
N VAL A 59 -2.58 18.75 2.27
CA VAL A 59 -1.27 18.88 1.65
C VAL A 59 -0.68 20.24 2.03
N PRO A 60 0.46 20.27 2.77
CA PRO A 60 1.06 21.53 3.20
C PRO A 60 1.37 22.44 2.01
N GLN A 61 1.32 23.75 2.23
CA GLN A 61 1.70 24.80 1.26
C GLN A 61 0.82 24.92 0.01
N THR A 62 -0.20 24.06 -0.18
CA THR A 62 -1.13 24.16 -1.32
C THR A 62 -2.54 24.60 -0.93
N GLY A 63 -2.91 24.48 0.35
CA GLY A 63 -4.29 24.69 0.81
C GLY A 63 -5.27 23.60 0.34
N LEU A 64 -4.78 22.56 -0.33
CA LEU A 64 -5.58 21.48 -0.90
C LEU A 64 -5.54 20.23 -0.01
N LYS A 65 -6.51 19.34 -0.21
CA LYS A 65 -6.51 17.99 0.35
C LYS A 65 -6.26 16.96 -0.74
N VAL A 66 -5.77 15.79 -0.35
CA VAL A 66 -5.66 14.64 -1.27
C VAL A 66 -7.06 14.25 -1.73
N ASN A 67 -7.25 14.01 -3.02
CA ASN A 67 -8.51 13.48 -3.54
C ASN A 67 -8.54 11.95 -3.34
N GLY A 68 -9.20 11.48 -2.27
CA GLY A 68 -9.27 10.05 -1.95
C GLY A 68 -10.01 9.23 -3.00
N VAL A 69 -10.98 9.81 -3.73
CA VAL A 69 -11.70 9.12 -4.82
C VAL A 69 -10.82 8.91 -6.04
N LEU A 70 -10.02 9.91 -6.41
CA LEU A 70 -9.05 9.80 -7.50
C LEU A 70 -7.94 8.79 -7.18
N THR A 71 -7.44 8.82 -5.94
CA THR A 71 -6.23 8.09 -5.55
C THR A 71 -6.47 6.68 -4.97
N GLN A 72 -7.74 6.32 -4.68
CA GLN A 72 -8.09 5.06 -4.01
C GLN A 72 -7.47 3.81 -4.64
N GLY A 73 -7.36 3.72 -5.97
CA GLY A 73 -6.83 2.53 -6.63
C GLY A 73 -5.38 2.25 -6.24
N GLU A 74 -4.54 3.28 -6.32
CA GLU A 74 -3.12 3.18 -5.96
C GLU A 74 -2.92 3.14 -4.45
N ASN A 75 -3.73 3.86 -3.66
CA ASN A 75 -3.66 3.77 -2.20
C ASN A 75 -3.99 2.35 -1.69
N ILE A 76 -4.97 1.68 -2.30
CA ILE A 76 -5.31 0.28 -1.99
C ILE A 76 -4.15 -0.64 -2.38
N ALA A 77 -3.53 -0.40 -3.55
CA ALA A 77 -2.38 -1.17 -4.00
C ALA A 77 -1.17 -1.00 -3.07
N ASP A 78 -0.88 0.20 -2.58
CA ASP A 78 0.23 0.45 -1.67
C ASP A 78 0.01 -0.24 -0.31
N ASN A 79 -1.18 -0.09 0.29
CA ASN A 79 -1.52 -0.74 1.56
C ASN A 79 -1.49 -2.28 1.43
N GLY A 80 -2.06 -2.83 0.36
CA GLY A 80 -2.01 -4.26 0.08
C GLY A 80 -0.59 -4.76 -0.17
N GLY A 81 0.19 -3.99 -0.92
CA GLY A 81 1.57 -4.31 -1.27
C GLY A 81 2.46 -4.44 -0.04
N ILE A 82 2.38 -3.48 0.86
CA ILE A 82 3.17 -3.50 2.10
C ILE A 82 2.69 -4.56 3.07
N LYS A 83 1.37 -4.80 3.19
CA LYS A 83 0.84 -5.93 3.95
C LYS A 83 1.44 -7.26 3.48
N GLN A 84 1.40 -7.50 2.17
CA GLN A 84 1.87 -8.75 1.59
C GLN A 84 3.39 -8.88 1.64
N ALA A 85 4.13 -7.81 1.38
CA ALA A 85 5.59 -7.79 1.46
C ALA A 85 6.07 -8.07 2.90
N TYR A 86 5.44 -7.47 3.90
CA TYR A 86 5.78 -7.74 5.31
C TYR A 86 5.47 -9.18 5.69
N ALA A 87 4.30 -9.70 5.30
CA ALA A 87 3.94 -11.10 5.55
C ALA A 87 4.93 -12.08 4.89
N ALA A 88 5.39 -11.79 3.67
CA ALA A 88 6.40 -12.57 2.96
C ALA A 88 7.76 -12.51 3.67
N TYR A 89 8.16 -11.32 4.16
CA TYR A 89 9.38 -11.15 4.94
C TYR A 89 9.36 -11.98 6.23
N GLN A 90 8.24 -11.93 6.97
CA GLN A 90 8.06 -12.74 8.17
C GLN A 90 8.07 -14.25 7.87
N ALA A 91 7.50 -14.67 6.74
CA ALA A 91 7.58 -16.07 6.29
C ALA A 91 9.00 -16.50 5.96
N TYR A 92 9.79 -15.61 5.34
CA TYR A 92 11.20 -15.83 5.08
C TYR A 92 11.98 -16.01 6.40
N LEU A 93 11.80 -15.13 7.38
CA LEU A 93 12.48 -15.22 8.68
C LEU A 93 12.11 -16.50 9.45
N ARG A 94 10.85 -16.95 9.39
CA ARG A 94 10.44 -18.23 10.00
C ARG A 94 11.16 -19.44 9.38
N LYS A 95 11.48 -19.37 8.09
CA LYS A 95 12.14 -20.47 7.37
C LYS A 95 13.66 -20.43 7.47
N HIS A 96 14.25 -19.23 7.49
CA HIS A 96 15.69 -19.02 7.34
C HIS A 96 16.37 -18.48 8.61
N GLY A 97 15.60 -18.14 9.65
CA GLY A 97 16.10 -17.51 10.86
C GLY A 97 16.25 -15.99 10.71
N GLN A 98 16.77 -15.35 11.77
CA GLN A 98 16.98 -13.90 11.80
C GLN A 98 18.20 -13.51 10.97
N GLU A 99 18.08 -12.44 10.19
CA GLU A 99 19.21 -11.86 9.47
C GLU A 99 20.10 -11.04 10.40
N LYS A 100 21.39 -10.94 10.04
CA LYS A 100 22.34 -10.07 10.73
C LYS A 100 21.91 -8.60 10.61
N ARG A 101 22.22 -7.80 11.63
CA ARG A 101 22.03 -6.35 11.59
C ARG A 101 22.93 -5.71 10.53
N LEU A 102 22.46 -4.65 9.90
CA LEU A 102 23.26 -3.86 8.96
C LEU A 102 24.33 -3.06 9.72
N PRO A 103 25.62 -3.16 9.32
CA PRO A 103 26.67 -2.33 9.90
C PRO A 103 26.39 -0.83 9.76
N GLY A 104 26.57 -0.07 10.83
CA GLY A 104 26.30 1.38 10.88
C GLY A 104 24.82 1.76 11.09
N LEU A 105 23.91 0.79 11.14
CA LEU A 105 22.48 0.98 11.41
C LEU A 105 21.97 0.08 12.54
N GLU A 106 22.85 -0.39 13.42
CA GLU A 106 22.56 -1.37 14.46
C GLU A 106 21.53 -0.90 15.49
N ARG A 107 21.30 0.41 15.57
CA ARG A 107 20.22 1.01 16.38
C ARG A 107 18.82 0.64 15.90
N TYR A 108 18.68 0.15 14.67
CA TYR A 108 17.41 -0.32 14.11
C TYR A 108 17.38 -1.84 14.02
N ASN A 109 16.23 -2.43 14.34
CA ASN A 109 16.00 -3.83 14.05
C ASN A 109 15.54 -4.05 12.59
N ASN A 110 15.53 -5.30 12.13
CA ASN A 110 15.25 -5.59 10.72
C ASN A 110 13.79 -5.31 10.33
N GLU A 111 12.86 -5.39 11.28
CA GLU A 111 11.46 -4.96 11.06
C GLU A 111 11.36 -3.44 10.89
N GLN A 112 12.09 -2.67 11.70
CA GLN A 112 12.21 -1.23 11.51
C GLN A 112 12.89 -0.91 10.17
N LEU A 113 13.95 -1.63 9.80
CA LEU A 113 14.65 -1.46 8.52
C LEU A 113 13.76 -1.80 7.32
N PHE A 114 12.85 -2.77 7.43
CA PHE A 114 11.85 -3.03 6.39
C PHE A 114 11.02 -1.77 6.10
N PHE A 115 10.47 -1.13 7.13
CA PHE A 115 9.65 0.07 6.96
C PHE A 115 10.48 1.32 6.60
N ILE A 116 11.72 1.42 7.08
CA ILE A 116 12.65 2.49 6.68
C ILE A 116 12.97 2.36 5.19
N SER A 117 13.31 1.16 4.72
CA SER A 117 13.59 0.87 3.32
C SER A 117 12.38 1.22 2.45
N TYR A 118 11.18 0.79 2.85
CA TYR A 118 9.94 1.19 2.18
C TYR A 118 9.78 2.71 2.10
N ALA A 119 9.90 3.42 3.23
CA ALA A 119 9.76 4.87 3.26
C ALA A 119 10.79 5.58 2.37
N GLN A 120 12.03 5.08 2.33
CA GLN A 120 13.11 5.64 1.52
C GLN A 120 12.85 5.56 0.02
N THR A 121 12.12 4.54 -0.45
CA THR A 121 11.73 4.46 -1.88
C THR A 121 10.85 5.61 -2.34
N TRP A 122 10.24 6.34 -1.41
CA TRP A 122 9.39 7.51 -1.66
C TRP A 122 10.04 8.82 -1.23
N CYS A 123 11.31 8.84 -0.84
CA CYS A 123 12.02 10.08 -0.54
C CYS A 123 12.11 10.94 -1.81
N GLY A 124 11.48 12.11 -1.77
CA GLY A 124 11.48 13.05 -2.89
C GLY A 124 10.87 14.38 -2.50
N HIS A 125 11.15 15.41 -3.31
CA HIS A 125 10.59 16.75 -3.15
C HIS A 125 9.99 17.21 -4.47
N THR A 126 8.85 17.88 -4.40
CA THR A 126 8.11 18.35 -5.58
C THR A 126 7.94 19.86 -5.46
N LYS A 127 8.14 20.60 -6.56
CA LYS A 127 7.87 22.04 -6.60
C LYS A 127 6.37 22.32 -6.32
N PRO A 128 6.01 23.42 -5.65
CA PRO A 128 4.61 23.70 -5.29
C PRO A 128 3.63 23.63 -6.47
N GLU A 129 4.00 24.16 -7.63
CA GLU A 129 3.14 24.18 -8.82
C GLU A 129 2.93 22.76 -9.37
N THR A 130 3.99 21.95 -9.39
CA THR A 130 3.91 20.53 -9.77
C THR A 130 3.10 19.73 -8.76
N LEU A 131 3.21 20.04 -7.46
CA LEU A 131 2.45 19.38 -6.41
C LEU A 131 0.95 19.68 -6.55
N ILE A 132 0.56 20.93 -6.83
CA ILE A 132 -0.84 21.29 -7.11
C ILE A 132 -1.36 20.50 -8.33
N ARG A 133 -0.61 20.49 -9.42
CA ARG A 133 -0.98 19.70 -10.61
C ARG A 133 -1.14 18.21 -10.29
N GLN A 134 -0.21 17.65 -9.51
CA GLN A 134 -0.26 16.25 -9.08
C GLN A 134 -1.55 15.96 -8.31
N ILE A 135 -1.88 16.78 -7.31
CA ILE A 135 -3.09 16.62 -6.48
C ILE A 135 -4.38 16.59 -7.33
N LEU A 136 -4.41 17.37 -8.41
CA LEU A 136 -5.60 17.52 -9.25
C LEU A 136 -5.74 16.43 -10.33
N THR A 137 -4.64 15.79 -10.75
CA THR A 137 -4.62 14.97 -11.97
C THR A 137 -3.97 13.60 -11.84
N ASP A 138 -3.08 13.40 -10.89
CA ASP A 138 -2.34 12.15 -10.74
C ASP A 138 -3.16 11.13 -9.92
N PRO A 139 -3.32 9.88 -10.37
CA PRO A 139 -3.97 8.83 -9.58
C PRO A 139 -3.15 8.39 -8.36
N HIS A 140 -1.91 8.84 -8.20
CA HIS A 140 -1.09 8.55 -7.04
C HIS A 140 -1.12 9.69 -6.03
N SER A 141 -1.29 9.33 -4.75
CA SER A 141 -1.10 10.29 -3.65
C SER A 141 0.32 10.87 -3.65
N PRO A 142 0.52 12.12 -3.18
CA PRO A 142 1.87 12.67 -2.99
C PRO A 142 2.73 11.80 -2.07
N TYR A 143 4.04 11.80 -2.29
CA TYR A 143 5.00 10.85 -1.68
C TYR A 143 4.82 10.65 -0.18
N ARG A 144 4.69 11.75 0.60
CA ARG A 144 4.50 11.69 2.06
C ARG A 144 3.27 10.88 2.46
N PHE A 145 2.18 10.97 1.71
CA PHE A 145 0.93 10.27 2.02
C PHE A 145 0.95 8.82 1.55
N ARG A 146 1.76 8.48 0.53
CA ARG A 146 2.04 7.08 0.19
C ARG A 146 2.78 6.39 1.32
N VAL A 147 3.71 7.06 2.00
CA VAL A 147 4.38 6.49 3.19
C VAL A 147 3.47 6.51 4.40
N ASN A 148 3.10 7.71 4.88
CA ASN A 148 2.43 7.86 6.16
C ASN A 148 1.02 7.28 6.14
N GLY A 149 0.29 7.43 5.04
CA GLY A 149 -1.06 6.88 4.89
C GLY A 149 -1.09 5.36 4.81
N VAL A 150 0.02 4.71 4.43
CA VAL A 150 0.15 3.25 4.45
C VAL A 150 0.55 2.77 5.83
N VAL A 151 1.66 3.27 6.39
CA VAL A 151 2.20 2.71 7.64
C VAL A 151 1.27 2.87 8.85
N VAL A 152 0.37 3.87 8.87
CA VAL A 152 -0.64 4.00 9.94
C VAL A 152 -1.68 2.88 9.94
N ASN A 153 -1.92 2.25 8.78
CA ASN A 153 -2.84 1.12 8.65
C ASN A 153 -2.20 -0.21 9.06
N HIS A 154 -0.88 -0.24 9.31
CA HIS A 154 -0.14 -1.44 9.67
C HIS A 154 0.16 -1.48 11.18
N PRO A 155 -0.50 -2.35 11.96
CA PRO A 155 -0.15 -2.54 13.37
C PRO A 155 1.31 -2.95 13.57
N GLU A 156 1.88 -3.68 12.60
CA GLU A 156 3.27 -4.12 12.62
C GLU A 156 4.24 -2.94 12.63
N PHE A 157 3.94 -1.86 11.91
CA PHE A 157 4.72 -0.62 11.98
C PHE A 157 4.60 0.03 13.37
N THR A 158 3.38 0.12 13.90
CA THR A 158 3.12 0.69 15.24
C THR A 158 3.93 -0.07 16.30
N ASN A 159 4.01 -1.40 16.18
CA ASN A 159 4.73 -2.27 17.10
C ASN A 159 6.25 -2.15 16.92
N ALA A 160 6.75 -2.19 15.68
CA ALA A 160 8.19 -2.12 15.37
C ALA A 160 8.81 -0.81 15.88
N PHE A 161 8.09 0.31 15.80
CA PHE A 161 8.55 1.63 16.27
C PHE A 161 8.04 2.01 17.66
N LYS A 162 7.27 1.13 18.32
CA LYS A 162 6.68 1.38 19.64
C LYS A 162 5.95 2.73 19.71
N CYS A 163 5.14 3.04 18.70
CA CYS A 163 4.45 4.32 18.63
C CYS A 163 3.52 4.50 19.84
N GLN A 164 3.61 5.65 20.51
CA GLN A 164 2.82 5.93 21.72
C GLN A 164 1.33 6.15 21.38
N ALA A 165 0.44 5.82 22.31
CA ALA A 165 -0.98 6.12 22.17
C ALA A 165 -1.19 7.63 21.96
N GLY A 166 -2.09 8.01 21.06
CA GLY A 166 -2.31 9.42 20.70
C GLY A 166 -1.27 10.04 19.76
N SER A 167 -0.15 9.35 19.47
CA SER A 167 0.79 9.83 18.46
C SER A 167 0.17 9.83 17.05
N ALA A 168 0.60 10.75 16.20
CA ALA A 168 0.08 10.90 14.84
C ALA A 168 0.19 9.61 13.99
N MET A 169 1.15 8.75 14.32
CA MET A 169 1.42 7.51 13.59
C MET A 169 0.82 6.25 14.24
N ARG A 170 0.00 6.40 15.29
CA ARG A 170 -0.73 5.28 15.93
C ARG A 170 -2.24 5.46 15.79
N TYR A 171 -2.82 4.78 14.81
CA TYR A 171 -4.27 4.72 14.64
C TYR A 171 -4.87 3.63 15.53
N SER A 172 -6.08 3.88 16.04
CA SER A 172 -6.90 2.84 16.69
C SER A 172 -7.36 1.81 15.65
N GLU A 173 -7.82 0.65 16.09
CA GLU A 173 -8.23 -0.43 15.17
C GLU A 173 -9.35 0.01 14.23
N GLU A 174 -10.30 0.81 14.72
CA GLU A 174 -11.44 1.32 13.95
C GLU A 174 -11.02 2.36 12.91
N ARG A 175 -9.88 3.04 13.13
CA ARG A 175 -9.34 4.05 12.21
C ARG A 175 -8.44 3.46 11.13
N ARG A 176 -7.98 2.22 11.29
CA ARG A 176 -7.14 1.54 10.30
C ARG A 176 -7.99 1.02 9.16
N CYS A 177 -7.55 1.25 7.93
CA CYS A 177 -8.19 0.73 6.74
C CYS A 177 -7.45 -0.51 6.22
N SER A 178 -8.18 -1.60 5.96
CA SER A 178 -7.65 -2.80 5.31
C SER A 178 -8.65 -3.29 4.26
N VAL A 179 -8.22 -3.39 3.01
CA VAL A 179 -9.01 -3.97 1.92
C VAL A 179 -8.64 -5.44 1.73
N TRP A 180 -7.39 -5.66 1.34
CA TRP A 180 -6.72 -6.97 1.26
C TRP A 180 -6.20 -7.40 2.63
#